data_AF-A0A8J7XMC3-F1
#
_entry.id   AF-A0A8J7XMC3-F1
#
_cell.length_a   1.000
_cell.length_b   1.000
_cell.length_c   1.000
_cell.angle_alpha   90.00
_cell.angle_beta   90.00
_cell.angle_gamma   90.00
#
_symmetry.space_group_name_H-M   'P 1'
#
loop_
_entity.id
_entity.type
_entity.pdbx_description
1 polymer ?
#
loop_
_entity_poly.entity_id
_entity_poly.type
_entity_poly.pdbx_seq_one_letter_code
_entity_poly.pdbx_strand_id
1 'polypeptide(L)' 'MRKEAELWIKDSDYDLATATDLLEKKRYNYAVFLARQSVEKLLKAAHLVVLQKEIPR' A
#
# COMPACT_ATOMS: atom_id res chain seq x y z
N MET A 1 -13.86 -11.04 -2.53
CA MET A 1 -12.99 -9.97 -3.07
C MET A 1 -12.09 -10.59 -4.14
N ARG A 2 -11.60 -9.85 -5.16
CA ARG A 2 -10.66 -10.44 -6.14
C ARG A 2 -9.36 -10.77 -5.39
N LYS A 3 -8.82 -11.99 -5.54
CA LYS A 3 -7.58 -12.43 -4.86
C LYS A 3 -6.41 -11.43 -5.00
N GLU A 4 -6.27 -10.86 -6.20
CA GLU A 4 -5.25 -9.85 -6.48
C GLU A 4 -5.40 -8.60 -5.60
N ALA A 5 -6.63 -8.13 -5.37
CA ALA A 5 -6.88 -6.99 -4.49
C ALA A 5 -6.56 -7.32 -3.03
N GLU A 6 -6.80 -8.57 -2.59
CA GLU A 6 -6.44 -9.00 -1.23
C GLU A 6 -4.92 -8.97 -1.01
N LEU A 7 -4.14 -9.34 -2.04
CA LEU A 7 -2.68 -9.25 -2.02
C LEU A 7 -2.24 -7.78 -1.93
N TRP A 8 -2.81 -6.90 -2.75
CA TRP A 8 -2.51 -5.47 -2.70
C TRP A 8 -2.83 -4.83 -1.34
N ILE A 9 -3.96 -5.21 -0.73
CA ILE A 9 -4.33 -4.74 0.62
C ILE A 9 -3.33 -5.25 1.65
N LYS A 10 -3.03 -6.56 1.66
CA LYS A 10 -2.09 -7.15 2.62
C LYS A 10 -0.70 -6.51 2.54
N ASP A 11 -0.21 -6.28 1.33
CA ASP A 11 1.08 -5.63 1.13
C ASP A 11 1.05 -4.15 1.51
N SER A 12 -0.09 -3.48 1.33
CA SER A 12 -0.30 -2.08 1.76
C SER A 12 -0.25 -1.95 3.29
N ASP A 13 -0.90 -2.87 4.01
CA ASP A 13 -0.89 -2.91 5.47
C ASP A 13 0.52 -3.16 6.01
N TYR A 14 1.25 -4.09 5.39
CA TYR A 14 2.64 -4.38 5.76
C TYR A 14 3.57 -3.18 5.57
N ASP A 15 3.44 -2.47 4.45
CA ASP A 15 4.22 -1.26 4.18
C ASP A 15 3.92 -0.16 5.19
N LEU A 16 2.65 0.04 5.56
CA LEU A 16 2.25 1.07 6.52
C LEU A 16 2.76 0.77 7.93
N ALA A 17 2.66 -0.49 8.36
CA ALA A 17 3.24 -0.95 9.62
C ALA A 17 4.75 -0.71 9.65
N THR A 18 5.46 -1.08 8.58
CA THR A 18 6.90 -0.86 8.47
C THR A 18 7.26 0.63 8.41
N ALA A 19 6.45 1.46 7.74
CA ALA A 19 6.63 2.91 7.71
C ALA A 19 6.53 3.52 9.12
N THR A 20 5.61 3.02 9.93
CA THR A 20 5.42 3.44 11.34
C THR A 20 6.64 3.09 12.19
N ASP A 21 7.14 1.85 12.11
CA ASP A 21 8.37 1.42 12.79
C ASP A 21 9.59 2.28 12.42
N LEU A 22 9.69 2.68 11.13
CA LEU A 22 10.79 3.49 10.64
C LEU A 22 10.68 4.95 11.08
N LEU A 23 9.45 5.47 11.20
CA LEU A 23 9.20 6.80 11.73
C LEU A 23 9.65 6.89 13.18
N GLU A 24 9.29 5.91 14.01
CA GLU A 24 9.74 5.81 15.41
C GLU A 24 11.26 5.72 15.54
N LYS A 25 11.91 4.98 14.63
CA LYS A 25 13.38 4.86 14.53
C LYS A 25 14.05 6.08 13.88
N LYS A 26 13.30 7.15 13.58
CA LYS A 26 13.79 8.38 12.93
C LYS A 26 14.42 8.16 11.55
N ARG A 27 14.05 7.07 10.87
CA ARG A 27 14.49 6.75 9.49
C ARG A 27 13.54 7.37 8.47
N TYR A 28 13.42 8.69 8.49
CA TYR A 28 12.35 9.43 7.83
C TYR A 28 12.25 9.20 6.32
N ASN A 29 13.38 9.16 5.59
CA ASN A 29 13.37 8.94 4.14
C ASN A 29 12.70 7.61 3.76
N TYR A 30 12.98 6.54 4.51
CA TYR A 30 12.37 5.24 4.28
C TYR A 30 10.92 5.16 4.79
N ALA A 31 10.61 5.85 5.90
CA ALA A 31 9.24 5.94 6.40
C ALA A 31 8.30 6.59 5.35
N VAL A 32 8.70 7.72 4.77
CA VAL A 32 7.93 8.41 3.73
C VAL A 32 7.81 7.55 2.46
N PHE A 33 8.90 6.88 2.06
CA PHE A 33 8.88 5.99 0.90
C PHE A 33 7.85 4.86 1.06
N LEU A 34 7.83 4.18 2.21
CA LEU A 34 6.87 3.10 2.46
C LEU A 34 5.45 3.59 2.68
N ALA A 35 5.25 4.75 3.32
CA ALA A 35 3.93 5.36 3.42
C ALA A 35 3.32 5.63 2.04
N ARG A 36 4.12 6.16 1.10
CA ARG A 36 3.71 6.33 -0.31
C ARG A 36 3.37 4.98 -0.97
N GLN A 37 4.22 3.98 -0.79
CA GLN A 37 4.02 2.66 -1.39
C GLN A 37 2.74 1.98 -0.90
N SER A 38 2.44 2.11 0.40
CA SER A 38 1.21 1.64 1.03
C SER A 38 -0.02 2.24 0.35
N VAL A 39 -0.05 3.57 0.19
CA VAL A 39 -1.16 4.27 -0.47
C VAL A 39 -1.30 3.83 -1.92
N GLU A 40 -0.21 3.71 -2.67
CA GLU A 40 -0.24 3.26 -4.06
C GLU A 40 -0.85 1.85 -4.19
N LYS A 41 -0.44 0.91 -3.34
CA LYS A 41 -0.98 -0.46 -3.33
C LYS A 41 -2.46 -0.47 -2.97
N LEU A 42 -2.90 0.33 -2.00
CA LEU A 42 -4.31 0.43 -1.64
C LEU A 42 -5.16 1.00 -2.79
N LEU A 43 -4.62 1.99 -3.52
CA LEU A 43 -5.28 2.51 -4.72
C LEU A 43 -5.38 1.46 -5.84
N LYS A 44 -4.36 0.61 -6.01
CA LYS A 44 -4.42 -0.54 -6.94
C LYS A 44 -5.53 -1.52 -6.55
N ALA A 45 -5.66 -1.84 -5.26
CA ALA A 45 -6.76 -2.66 -4.77
C ALA A 45 -8.13 -1.98 -5.05
N ALA A 46 -8.24 -0.68 -4.78
CA ALA A 46 -9.46 0.09 -5.01
C ALA A 46 -9.86 0.12 -6.50
N HIS A 47 -8.89 0.19 -7.43
CA HIS A 47 -9.16 0.05 -8.87
C HIS A 47 -9.87 -1.27 -9.19
N LEU A 48 -9.41 -2.38 -8.60
CA LEU A 48 -9.93 -3.71 -8.88
C LEU A 48 -11.30 -3.99 -8.24
N VAL A 49 -11.56 -3.44 -7.05
CA VAL A 49 -12.75 -3.78 -6.23
C VAL A 49 -13.81 -2.69 -6.21
N VAL A 50 -13.42 -1.41 -6.20
CA VAL A 50 -14.34 -0.26 -6.18
C VAL A 50 -14.65 0.18 -7.60
N LEU A 51 -13.61 0.48 -8.39
CA LEU A 51 -13.78 0.97 -9.76
C LEU A 51 -14.07 -0.15 -10.75
N GLN A 52 -13.78 -1.41 -10.37
CA GLN A 52 -13.87 -2.61 -11.20
C GLN A 52 -13.12 -2.48 -12.54
N LYS A 53 -12.04 -1.70 -12.55
CA LYS A 53 -11.16 -1.46 -13.70
C LYS A 53 -9.81 -2.12 -13.48
N GLU A 54 -9.10 -2.35 -14.58
CA GLU A 54 -7.69 -2.73 -14.50
C GLU A 54 -6.86 -1.62 -13.83
N ILE A 55 -5.72 -2.02 -13.28
CA ILE A 55 -4.74 -1.11 -12.71
C ILE A 55 -4.10 -0.32 -13.86
N PRO A 56 -4.06 1.03 -13.81
CA PRO A 56 -3.40 1.84 -14.83
C PRO A 56 -1.90 1.53 -14.91
N ARG A 57 -1.36 1.54 -16.12
CA ARG A 57 0.06 1.27 -16.41
C ARG A 57 0.93 2.50 -16.22
#